data_AF-A0A2N6FQ35-F1
#
_entry.id   AF-A0A2N6FQ35-F1
#
_cell.length_a   1.000
_cell.length_b   1.000
_cell.length_c   1.000
_cell.angle_alpha   90.00
_cell.angle_beta   90.00
_cell.angle_gamma   90.00
#
_symmetry.space_group_name_H-M   'P 1'
#
loop_
_entity.id
_entity.type
_entity.pdbx_description
1 polymer ?
#
loop_
_entity_poly.entity_id
_entity_poly.type
_entity_poly.pdbx_seq_one_letter_code
_entity_poly.pdbx_strand_id
1 'polypeptide(L)'
;MNTNIKNKLVFALALTLLLGGLFAGGAVAADGVQLDQFHASQGVACADCHGADNQREAVPMIKCLECHDTKAVAAATADLQPTNPHDNRHFSTETDCNYCHHQHQKSENFCTPCHLRFEFVVP
;
A
#
# COMPACT_ATOMS: atom_id res chain seq x y z
N MET A 1 63.00 -2.04 -7.96
CA MET A 1 61.66 -2.60 -8.27
C MET A 1 61.26 -2.19 -9.68
N ASN A 2 61.03 -3.16 -10.57
CA ASN A 2 60.87 -3.00 -12.03
C ASN A 2 59.63 -2.15 -12.37
N THR A 3 59.76 -1.19 -13.29
CA THR A 3 58.70 -0.25 -13.73
C THR A 3 57.46 -0.97 -14.26
N ASN A 4 57.66 -2.14 -14.88
CA ASN A 4 56.57 -3.01 -15.33
C ASN A 4 55.72 -3.59 -14.17
N ILE A 5 56.33 -3.83 -13.00
CA ILE A 5 55.63 -4.36 -11.83
C ILE A 5 54.81 -3.27 -11.16
N LYS A 6 55.34 -2.03 -11.09
CA LYS A 6 54.60 -0.85 -10.59
C LYS A 6 53.36 -0.56 -11.44
N ASN A 7 53.48 -0.59 -12.77
CA ASN A 7 52.34 -0.32 -13.65
C ASN A 7 51.28 -1.42 -13.58
N LYS A 8 51.66 -2.70 -13.44
CA LYS A 8 50.72 -3.81 -13.23
C LYS A 8 49.99 -3.74 -11.88
N LEU A 9 50.67 -3.32 -10.82
CA LEU A 9 50.07 -3.10 -9.49
C LEU A 9 49.12 -1.90 -9.49
N VAL A 10 49.48 -0.79 -10.14
CA VAL A 10 48.60 0.38 -10.29
C VAL A 10 47.36 0.06 -11.12
N PHE A 11 47.49 -0.73 -12.20
CA PHE A 11 46.34 -1.19 -12.98
C PHE A 11 45.44 -2.17 -12.20
N ALA A 12 46.02 -3.07 -11.40
CA ALA A 12 45.25 -4.01 -10.57
C ALA A 12 44.50 -3.31 -9.41
N LEU A 13 45.08 -2.26 -8.83
CA LEU A 13 44.44 -1.45 -7.79
C LEU A 13 43.34 -0.53 -8.35
N ALA A 14 43.54 0.00 -9.57
CA ALA A 14 42.52 0.81 -10.25
C ALA A 14 41.29 -0.04 -10.65
N LEU A 15 41.51 -1.28 -11.10
CA LEU A 15 40.43 -2.17 -11.52
C LEU A 15 39.59 -2.68 -10.32
N THR A 16 40.18 -2.81 -9.13
CA THR A 16 39.44 -3.19 -7.91
C THR A 16 38.65 -2.04 -7.29
N LEU A 17 39.10 -0.78 -7.41
CA LEU A 17 38.29 0.38 -7.03
C LEU A 17 37.12 0.65 -7.99
N LEU A 18 37.25 0.31 -9.27
CA LEU A 18 36.21 0.49 -10.28
C LEU A 18 35.07 -0.55 -10.20
N LEU A 19 35.29 -1.73 -9.62
CA LEU A 19 34.24 -2.75 -9.45
C LEU A 19 33.53 -2.71 -8.08
N GLY A 20 34.08 -2.02 -7.08
CA GLY A 20 33.50 -1.94 -5.73
C GLY A 20 32.32 -0.98 -5.56
N GLY A 21 32.07 -0.09 -6.53
CA GLY A 21 31.08 0.99 -6.42
C GLY A 21 29.67 0.67 -6.92
N LEU A 22 29.43 -0.51 -7.51
CA LEU A 22 28.21 -0.79 -8.29
C LEU A 22 27.05 -1.44 -7.52
N PHE A 23 27.15 -1.64 -6.20
CA PHE A 23 26.10 -2.32 -5.42
C PHE A 23 25.45 -1.50 -4.29
N ALA A 24 25.66 -0.17 -4.23
CA ALA A 24 25.04 0.68 -3.21
C ALA A 24 23.66 1.26 -3.58
N GLY A 25 23.07 0.83 -4.71
CA GLY A 25 21.72 1.20 -5.09
C GLY A 25 20.71 0.16 -4.63
N GLY A 26 20.45 0.08 -3.33
CA GLY A 26 19.28 -0.65 -2.85
C GLY A 26 18.04 -0.02 -3.48
N ALA A 27 17.30 -0.78 -4.28
CA ALA A 27 15.98 -0.38 -4.72
C ALA A 27 15.11 -0.26 -3.46
N VAL A 28 14.92 0.96 -2.96
CA VAL A 28 13.84 1.21 -2.01
C VAL A 28 12.56 1.00 -2.81
N ALA A 29 11.89 -0.12 -2.58
CA ALA A 29 10.52 -0.24 -3.02
C ALA A 29 9.77 0.91 -2.35
N ALA A 30 9.23 1.83 -3.15
CA ALA A 30 8.28 2.80 -2.64
C ALA A 30 7.02 2.02 -2.31
N ASP A 31 6.97 1.44 -1.11
CA ASP A 31 5.73 0.92 -0.56
C ASP A 31 4.74 2.08 -0.60
N GLY A 32 3.64 1.91 -1.34
CA GLY A 32 2.58 2.91 -1.40
C GLY A 32 2.13 3.27 0.01
N VAL A 33 1.69 4.52 0.21
CA VAL A 33 1.17 4.98 1.50
C VAL A 33 0.07 4.02 1.93
N GLN A 34 0.27 3.35 3.07
CA GLN A 34 -0.73 2.45 3.63
C GLN A 34 -1.95 3.24 4.09
N LEU A 35 -3.11 2.61 4.11
CA LEU A 35 -4.36 3.31 4.38
C LEU A 35 -4.40 3.89 5.81
N ASP A 36 -3.73 3.27 6.78
CA ASP A 36 -3.54 3.83 8.13
C ASP A 36 -2.71 5.13 8.11
N GLN A 37 -1.61 5.14 7.35
CA GLN A 37 -0.76 6.31 7.17
C GLN A 37 -1.51 7.44 6.46
N PHE A 38 -2.37 7.10 5.50
CA PHE A 38 -3.25 8.06 4.86
C PHE A 38 -4.21 8.70 5.88
N HIS A 39 -4.93 7.90 6.67
CA HIS A 39 -5.83 8.44 7.71
C HIS A 39 -5.07 9.28 8.74
N ALA A 40 -3.89 8.81 9.20
CA ALA A 40 -3.03 9.57 10.10
C ALA A 40 -2.59 10.92 9.50
N SER A 41 -2.30 10.96 8.20
CA SER A 41 -1.99 12.21 7.48
C SER A 41 -3.16 13.20 7.42
N GLN A 42 -4.40 12.70 7.55
CA GLN A 42 -5.62 13.50 7.63
C GLN A 42 -5.98 13.88 9.08
N GLY A 43 -5.12 13.57 10.06
CA GLY A 43 -5.31 13.91 11.47
C GLY A 43 -6.10 12.89 12.27
N VAL A 44 -6.37 11.70 11.72
CA VAL A 44 -7.01 10.60 12.45
C VAL A 44 -6.00 9.93 13.38
N ALA A 45 -6.30 9.89 14.68
CA ALA A 45 -5.47 9.24 15.68
C ALA A 45 -5.77 7.74 15.79
N CYS A 46 -4.83 6.96 16.31
CA CYS A 46 -5.04 5.52 16.55
C CYS A 46 -6.29 5.23 17.38
N ALA A 47 -6.57 6.08 18.37
CA ALA A 47 -7.69 5.95 19.28
C ALA A 47 -9.06 6.19 18.60
N ASP A 48 -9.09 6.87 17.45
CA ASP A 48 -10.34 7.09 16.72
C ASP A 48 -10.87 5.78 16.13
N CYS A 49 -9.98 4.85 15.76
CA CYS A 49 -10.35 3.51 15.33
C CYS A 49 -10.36 2.49 16.50
N HIS A 50 -9.30 2.47 17.31
CA HIS A 50 -9.05 1.43 18.32
C HIS A 50 -9.59 1.77 19.73
N GLY A 51 -10.22 2.93 19.90
CA GLY A 51 -10.70 3.40 21.19
C GLY A 51 -9.59 3.87 22.14
N ALA A 52 -9.99 4.31 23.33
CA ALA A 52 -9.09 4.93 24.31
C ALA A 52 -7.95 4.02 24.79
N ASP A 53 -8.20 2.70 24.87
CA ASP A 53 -7.21 1.71 25.29
C ASP A 53 -6.25 1.32 24.15
N ASN A 54 -6.50 1.82 22.92
CA ASN A 54 -5.70 1.59 21.73
C ASN A 54 -5.40 0.09 21.50
N GLN A 55 -6.44 -0.74 21.61
CA GLN A 55 -6.33 -2.18 21.42
C GLN A 55 -5.94 -2.49 19.98
N ARG A 56 -4.81 -3.17 19.79
CA ARG A 56 -4.27 -3.50 18.46
C ARG A 56 -4.92 -4.76 17.88
N GLU A 57 -6.20 -4.67 17.61
CA GLU A 57 -7.00 -5.70 16.98
C GLU A 57 -7.77 -5.16 15.78
N ALA A 58 -8.32 -6.05 14.96
CA ALA A 58 -9.12 -5.66 13.81
C ALA A 58 -10.38 -4.91 14.26
N VAL A 59 -10.65 -3.75 13.64
CA VAL A 59 -11.81 -2.94 13.97
C VAL A 59 -13.02 -3.36 13.11
N PRO A 60 -14.23 -3.39 13.68
CA PRO A 60 -15.43 -3.65 12.90
C PRO A 60 -15.74 -2.50 11.94
N MET A 61 -16.43 -2.78 10.83
CA MET A 61 -16.87 -1.79 9.83
C MET A 61 -17.55 -0.58 10.43
N ILE A 62 -18.29 -0.73 11.55
CA ILE A 62 -18.98 0.39 12.22
C ILE A 62 -18.03 1.55 12.57
N LYS A 63 -16.73 1.27 12.79
CA LYS A 63 -15.72 2.31 12.98
C LYS A 63 -15.47 3.16 11.74
N CYS A 64 -15.50 2.54 10.56
CA CYS A 64 -15.45 3.26 9.29
C CYS A 64 -16.68 4.16 9.13
N LEU A 65 -17.85 3.66 9.55
CA LEU A 65 -19.14 4.34 9.40
C LEU A 65 -19.32 5.56 10.32
N GLU A 66 -18.50 5.70 11.36
CA GLU A 66 -18.46 6.91 12.18
C GLU A 66 -18.05 8.15 11.36
N CYS A 67 -17.40 7.97 10.21
CA CYS A 67 -16.98 9.05 9.29
C CYS A 67 -17.43 8.86 7.83
N HIS A 68 -17.62 7.62 7.37
CA HIS A 68 -17.97 7.31 5.98
C HIS A 68 -19.37 6.72 5.88
N ASP A 69 -20.33 7.47 5.35
CA ASP A 69 -21.66 6.96 5.04
C ASP A 69 -21.63 6.07 3.77
N THR A 70 -22.22 4.88 3.85
CA THR A 70 -22.16 3.87 2.77
C THR A 70 -22.77 4.39 1.46
N LYS A 71 -23.87 5.13 1.54
CA LYS A 71 -24.55 5.69 0.37
C LYS A 71 -23.78 6.86 -0.22
N ALA A 72 -23.17 7.68 0.63
CA ALA A 72 -22.30 8.77 0.17
C ALA A 72 -21.06 8.21 -0.55
N VAL A 73 -20.44 7.15 -0.03
CA VAL A 73 -19.31 6.46 -0.71
C VAL A 73 -19.77 5.86 -2.03
N ALA A 74 -20.91 5.17 -2.05
CA ALA A 74 -21.49 4.62 -3.27
C ALA A 74 -21.75 5.71 -4.33
N ALA A 75 -22.31 6.84 -3.93
CA ALA A 75 -22.54 7.97 -4.82
C ALA A 75 -21.23 8.57 -5.36
N ALA A 76 -20.21 8.69 -4.50
CA ALA A 76 -18.90 9.21 -4.89
C ALA A 76 -18.15 8.30 -5.89
N THR A 77 -18.47 7.01 -5.90
CA THR A 77 -17.86 6.02 -6.81
C THR A 77 -18.79 5.56 -7.92
N ALA A 78 -19.87 6.29 -8.20
CA ALA A 78 -20.90 5.91 -9.18
C ALA A 78 -20.35 5.70 -10.60
N ASP A 79 -19.29 6.43 -10.97
CA ASP A 79 -18.70 6.38 -12.31
C ASP A 79 -17.63 5.29 -12.48
N LEU A 80 -17.28 4.56 -11.41
CA LEU A 80 -16.29 3.48 -11.50
C LEU A 80 -16.76 2.36 -12.44
N GLN A 81 -15.84 1.91 -13.26
CA GLN A 81 -16.04 0.86 -14.25
C GLN A 81 -15.31 -0.42 -13.81
N PRO A 82 -15.82 -1.62 -14.16
CA PRO A 82 -17.02 -1.88 -14.99
C PRO A 82 -18.35 -1.81 -14.23
N THR A 83 -18.31 -1.60 -12.92
CA THR A 83 -19.46 -1.38 -12.06
C THR A 83 -19.02 -0.59 -10.84
N ASN A 84 -19.96 0.00 -10.12
CA ASN A 84 -19.69 0.60 -8.82
C ASN A 84 -19.36 -0.51 -7.79
N PRO A 85 -18.14 -0.56 -7.21
CA PRO A 85 -17.78 -1.56 -6.20
C PRO A 85 -18.50 -1.35 -4.86
N HIS A 86 -18.90 -0.11 -4.57
CA HIS A 86 -19.60 0.27 -3.34
C HIS A 86 -21.13 0.30 -3.50
N ASP A 87 -21.66 -0.14 -4.65
CA ASP A 87 -23.07 -0.48 -4.84
C ASP A 87 -23.14 -1.73 -5.71
N ASN A 88 -22.82 -2.88 -5.10
CA ASN A 88 -22.67 -4.14 -5.82
C ASN A 88 -23.90 -5.05 -5.66
N ARG A 89 -23.99 -6.04 -6.56
CA ARG A 89 -25.12 -6.98 -6.63
C ARG A 89 -25.29 -7.89 -5.41
N HIS A 90 -24.25 -8.08 -4.60
CA HIS A 90 -24.26 -9.04 -3.50
C HIS A 90 -24.77 -8.42 -2.20
N PHE A 91 -24.32 -7.19 -1.91
CA PHE A 91 -24.58 -6.54 -0.62
C PHE A 91 -25.07 -5.09 -0.77
N SER A 92 -25.37 -4.62 -1.99
CA SER A 92 -25.70 -3.22 -2.25
C SER A 92 -24.58 -2.33 -1.69
N THR A 93 -24.93 -1.32 -0.90
CA THR A 93 -24.01 -0.41 -0.21
C THR A 93 -23.39 -0.96 1.07
N GLU A 94 -23.77 -2.16 1.52
CA GLU A 94 -23.47 -2.67 2.87
C GLU A 94 -22.41 -3.79 2.87
N THR A 95 -21.48 -3.77 1.90
CA THR A 95 -20.32 -4.68 1.94
C THR A 95 -19.37 -4.28 3.06
N ASP A 96 -18.87 -5.25 3.83
CA ASP A 96 -17.88 -4.96 4.88
C ASP A 96 -16.63 -4.31 4.26
N CYS A 97 -16.31 -3.10 4.71
CA CYS A 97 -15.16 -2.33 4.23
C CYS A 97 -13.85 -3.14 4.33
N ASN A 98 -13.72 -3.97 5.37
CA ASN A 98 -12.51 -4.74 5.66
C ASN A 98 -12.24 -5.87 4.65
N TYR A 99 -13.21 -6.23 3.80
CA TYR A 99 -12.96 -7.20 2.73
C TYR A 99 -11.99 -6.68 1.67
N CYS A 100 -11.91 -5.36 1.49
CA CYS A 100 -11.03 -4.75 0.50
C CYS A 100 -10.00 -3.83 1.14
N HIS A 101 -10.44 -2.97 2.07
CA HIS A 101 -9.64 -1.91 2.63
C HIS A 101 -8.89 -2.40 3.87
N HIS A 102 -7.57 -2.51 3.75
CA HIS A 102 -6.72 -2.93 4.85
C HIS A 102 -5.89 -1.76 5.35
N GLN A 103 -6.01 -1.44 6.64
CA GLN A 103 -5.40 -0.24 7.20
C GLN A 103 -3.89 -0.39 7.34
N HIS A 104 -3.44 -1.50 7.94
CA HIS A 104 -2.04 -1.74 8.30
C HIS A 104 -1.31 -2.71 7.36
N GLN A 105 -1.84 -2.91 6.15
CA GLN A 105 -1.22 -3.69 5.08
C GLN A 105 -1.78 -3.24 3.73
N LYS A 106 -1.27 -3.79 2.64
CA LYS A 106 -1.78 -3.49 1.30
C LYS A 106 -3.23 -3.95 1.14
N SER A 107 -4.12 -3.05 0.75
CA SER A 107 -5.52 -3.33 0.38
C SER A 107 -5.62 -4.26 -0.84
N GLU A 108 -6.73 -5.00 -0.92
CA GLU A 108 -6.98 -5.97 -1.98
C GLU A 108 -8.35 -5.80 -2.63
N ASN A 109 -8.49 -6.26 -3.87
CA ASN A 109 -9.76 -6.26 -4.58
C ASN A 109 -10.47 -7.61 -4.35
N PHE A 110 -11.37 -7.63 -3.37
CA PHE A 110 -12.19 -8.79 -3.02
C PHE A 110 -13.06 -9.33 -4.15
N CYS A 111 -13.32 -8.54 -5.20
CA CYS A 111 -14.10 -9.01 -6.35
C CYS A 111 -13.32 -9.99 -7.23
N THR A 112 -11.98 -9.87 -7.29
CA THR A 112 -11.14 -10.59 -8.27
C THR A 112 -11.17 -12.11 -8.20
N PRO A 113 -11.34 -12.78 -7.04
CA PRO A 113 -11.42 -14.24 -7.00
C PRO A 113 -12.59 -14.81 -7.82
N CYS A 114 -13.68 -14.03 -7.99
CA CYS A 114 -14.87 -14.42 -8.75
C CYS A 114 -15.00 -13.64 -10.07
N HIS A 115 -14.64 -12.36 -10.07
CA HIS A 115 -14.73 -11.44 -11.20
C HIS A 115 -13.33 -11.13 -11.73
N LEU A 116 -12.74 -12.11 -12.42
CA LEU A 116 -11.35 -12.09 -12.91
C LEU A 116 -10.97 -10.90 -13.81
N ARG A 117 -11.94 -10.13 -14.31
CA ARG A 117 -11.72 -8.96 -15.18
C ARG A 117 -11.94 -7.62 -14.46
N PHE A 118 -12.27 -7.65 -13.17
CA PHE A 118 -12.50 -6.42 -12.41
C PHE A 118 -11.16 -5.94 -11.87
N GLU A 119 -10.59 -4.92 -12.50
CA GLU A 119 -9.28 -4.36 -12.16
C GLU A 119 -9.42 -3.12 -11.27
N PHE A 120 -10.25 -3.20 -10.23
CA PHE A 120 -10.38 -2.09 -9.27
C PHE A 120 -9.07 -1.88 -8.50
N VAL A 121 -8.66 -0.62 -8.39
CA VAL A 121 -7.59 -0.19 -7.50
C VAL A 121 -8.22 0.15 -6.16
N VAL A 122 -7.84 -0.58 -5.13
CA VAL A 122 -8.32 -0.36 -3.76
C VAL A 122 -7.25 0.44 -3.01
N PRO A 123 -7.60 1.60 -2.43
CA PRO A 123 -6.70 2.41 -1.62
C PRO A 123 -6.34 1.71 -0.30
#